data_AF-A0A8T4VHS4-F1
#
_entry.id   AF-A0A8T4VHS4-F1
#
_cell.length_a   1.000
_cell.length_b   1.000
_cell.length_c   1.000
_cell.angle_alpha   90.00
_cell.angle_beta   90.00
_cell.angle_gamma   90.00
#
_symmetry.space_group_name_H-M   'P 1'
#
loop_
_entity.id
_entity.type
_entity.pdbx_description
1 polymer ?
#
loop_
_entity_poly.entity_id
_entity_poly.type
_entity_poly.pdbx_seq_one_letter_code
_entity_poly.pdbx_strand_id
1 'polypeptide(L)' 'MFSAIICIKPEEVLEYVCIHELAHLKEFNHSEKFWEIVEMTMPDYREKENCGACKF' A
#
# COMPACT_ATOMS: atom_id res chain seq x y z
N MET A 1 9.61 0.97 -0.40
CA MET A 1 10.74 1.11 0.56
C MET A 1 10.22 1.01 1.99
N PHE A 2 10.65 0.02 2.79
CA PHE A 2 10.27 -0.10 4.20
C PHE A 2 11.23 0.68 5.12
N SER A 3 10.68 1.64 5.88
CA SER A 3 11.38 2.35 6.96
C SER A 3 11.01 1.76 8.33
N ALA A 4 11.93 1.72 9.28
CA ALA A 4 11.68 1.19 10.64
C ALA A 4 10.57 1.95 11.39
N ILE A 5 10.30 3.21 11.03
CA ILE A 5 9.20 4.02 11.59
C ILE A 5 7.82 3.49 11.15
N ILE A 6 7.75 2.74 10.04
CA ILE A 6 6.48 2.15 9.58
C ILE A 6 6.02 1.08 10.59
N CYS A 7 6.94 0.33 11.19
CA CYS A 7 6.64 -0.75 12.14
C CYS A 7 5.91 -0.29 13.42
N ILE A 8 5.89 1.02 13.72
CA ILE A 8 5.17 1.59 14.87
C ILE A 8 3.81 2.21 14.49
N LYS A 9 3.42 2.13 13.21
CA LYS A 9 2.12 2.61 12.74
C LYS A 9 0.99 1.64 13.10
N PRO A 10 -0.27 2.10 13.12
CA PRO A 10 -1.43 1.23 13.28
C PRO A 10 -1.42 0.08 12.28
N GLU A 11 -1.99 -1.06 12.66
CA GLU A 11 -2.02 -2.28 11.85
C GLU A 11 -2.60 -2.05 10.44
N GLU A 12 -3.64 -1.23 10.34
CA GLU A 12 -4.25 -0.88 9.05
C GLU A 12 -3.29 -0.17 8.08
N VAL A 13 -2.33 0.59 8.60
CA VAL A 13 -1.28 1.23 7.79
C VAL A 13 -0.25 0.20 7.34
N LEU A 14 0.11 -0.72 8.24
CA LEU A 14 1.07 -1.80 7.95
C LEU A 14 0.54 -2.72 6.85
N GLU A 15 -0.74 -3.09 6.92
CA GLU A 15 -1.39 -3.94 5.93
C GLU A 15 -1.36 -3.31 4.54
N TYR A 16 -1.73 -2.03 4.43
CA TYR A 16 -1.67 -1.28 3.18
C TYR A 16 -0.24 -1.23 2.60
N VAL A 17 0.76 -0.91 3.42
CA VAL A 17 2.16 -0.85 2.96
C VAL A 17 2.66 -2.22 2.51
N CYS A 18 2.33 -3.28 3.24
CA CYS A 18 2.67 -4.65 2.83
C CYS A 18 2.08 -5.00 1.46
N ILE A 19 0.80 -4.70 1.24
CA ILE A 19 0.15 -4.94 -0.06
C ILE A 19 0.80 -4.10 -1.16
N HIS A 20 1.09 -2.83 -0.88
CA HIS A 20 1.74 -1.92 -1.82
C HIS A 20 3.12 -2.44 -2.27
N GLU A 21 3.95 -2.87 -1.33
CA GLU A 21 5.29 -3.39 -1.62
C GLU A 21 5.25 -4.80 -2.27
N LEU A 22 4.24 -5.61 -1.95
CA LEU A 22 4.00 -6.89 -2.63
C LEU A 22 3.52 -6.69 -4.07
N ALA A 23 2.70 -5.66 -4.34
CA ALA A 23 2.27 -5.31 -5.70
C ALA A 23 3.47 -4.93 -6.58
N HIS A 24 4.49 -4.28 -6.01
CA HIS A 24 5.75 -3.99 -6.71
C HIS A 24 6.52 -5.23 -7.19
N LEU A 25 6.26 -6.42 -6.63
CA LEU A 25 6.82 -7.68 -7.13
C LEU A 25 6.22 -8.11 -8.47
N LYS A 26 5.03 -7.60 -8.82
CA LYS A 26 4.32 -7.92 -10.07
C LYS A 26 4.41 -6.78 -11.08
N GLU A 27 4.29 -5.55 -10.61
CA GLU A 27 4.34 -4.34 -11.44
C GLU A 27 5.17 -3.28 -10.71
N PHE A 28 6.36 -2.97 -11.23
CA PHE A 28 7.31 -2.11 -10.51
C PHE A 28 6.86 -0.65 -10.43
N ASN A 29 6.17 -0.14 -11.46
CA ASN A 29 5.73 1.24 -11.52
C ASN A 29 4.30 1.36 -10.98
N HIS A 30 3.93 2.52 -10.42
CA HIS A 30 2.54 2.83 -10.02
C HIS A 30 1.60 3.09 -11.21
N SER A 31 1.60 2.19 -12.19
CA SER A 31 0.73 2.21 -13.37
C SER A 31 -0.71 1.78 -13.03
N GLU A 32 -1.64 1.88 -13.99
CA GLU A 32 -3.01 1.38 -13.79
C GLU A 32 -3.03 -0.09 -13.36
N LYS A 33 -2.18 -0.92 -13.96
CA LYS A 33 -2.05 -2.34 -13.60
C LYS A 33 -1.59 -2.56 -12.16
N PHE A 34 -0.72 -1.69 -11.64
CA PHE A 34 -0.32 -1.75 -10.23
C PHE A 34 -1.53 -1.52 -9.33
N TRP A 35 -2.33 -0.50 -9.63
CA TRP A 35 -3.52 -0.17 -8.84
C TRP A 35 -4.61 -1.21 -8.97
N GLU A 36 -4.77 -1.85 -10.13
CA GLU A 36 -5.64 -3.03 -10.30
C GLU A 36 -5.21 -4.16 -9.35
N ILE A 37 -3.92 -4.46 -9.24
CA ILE A 37 -3.40 -5.51 -8.34
C ILE A 37 -3.64 -5.15 -6.87
N VAL A 38 -3.44 -3.89 -6.51
CA VAL A 38 -3.70 -3.39 -5.15
C VAL A 38 -5.19 -3.50 -4.83
N GLU A 39 -6.07 -3.02 -5.72
CA GLU A 39 -7.54 -3.04 -5.55
C GLU A 39 -8.10 -4.46 -5.48
N MET A 40 -7.53 -5.40 -6.26
CA MET A 40 -7.89 -6.82 -6.17
C MET A 40 -7.61 -7.43 -4.79
N THR A 41 -6.61 -6.92 -4.08
CA THR A 41 -6.19 -7.44 -2.76
C THR A 41 -6.86 -6.66 -1.62
N MET A 42 -7.04 -5.35 -1.79
CA MET A 42 -7.65 -4.43 -0.84
C MET A 42 -8.62 -3.48 -1.57
N PRO A 43 -9.91 -3.85 -1.70
CA PRO A 43 -10.88 -3.05 -2.46
C PRO A 43 -11.11 -1.64 -1.90
N ASP A 44 -10.86 -1.43 -0.60
CA ASP A 44 -10.96 -0.16 0.11
C ASP A 44 -9.64 0.64 0.13
N TYR A 45 -8.64 0.27 -0.70
CA TYR A 45 -7.30 0.87 -0.64
C TYR A 45 -7.30 2.40 -0.81
N ARG A 46 -8.27 2.97 -1.53
CA ARG A 46 -8.38 4.43 -1.75
C ARG A 46 -8.67 5.19 -0.46
N GLU A 47 -9.38 4.58 0.48
CA GLU A 47 -9.63 5.17 1.80
C GLU A 47 -8.35 5.13 2.63
N LYS A 48 -7.60 4.03 2.54
CA LYS A 48 -6.31 3.82 3.21
C LYS A 48 -5.21 4.73 2.65
N GLU A 49 -5.17 4.95 1.34
CA GLU A 49 -4.22 5.86 0.66
C GLU A 49 -4.45 7.32 1.09
N ASN A 50 -5.71 7.73 1.25
CA ASN A 50 -6.04 9.10 1.64
C ASN A 50 -5.88 9.37 3.13
N CYS A 51 -5.71 8.33 3.95
CA CYS A 51 -5.33 8.49 5.34
C CYS A 51 -3.95 9.15 5.40
N GLY A 52 -3.85 10.35 5.98
CA GLY A 52 -2.60 11.13 6.04
C GLY A 52 -1.43 10.43 6.75
N ALA A 53 -1.68 9.27 7.38
CA ALA A 53 -0.64 8.39 7.94
C ALA A 53 0.02 7.47 6.89
N CYS A 54 -0.63 7.26 5.74
CA CYS A 54 -0.27 6.33 4.67
C CYS A 54 0.19 7.02 3.38
N LYS A 55 0.08 8.36 3.29
CA LYS A 55 0.66 9.14 2.19
C LYS A 55 2.19 9.13 2.34
N PHE A 56 2.84 8.28 1.57
CA PHE A 56 4.29 8.30 1.32
C PHE A 56 4.60 9.17 0.11
#